data_AF-A0A1S3S5F2-F1
#
_entry.id   AF-A0A1S3S5F2-F1
#
_cell.length_a   1.000
_cell.length_b   1.000
_cell.length_c   1.000
_cell.angle_alpha   90.00
_cell.angle_beta   90.00
_cell.angle_gamma   90.00
#
_symmetry.space_group_name_H-M   'P 1'
#
loop_
_entity.id
_entity.type
_entity.pdbx_description
1 polymer ?
#
loop_
_entity_poly.entity_id
_entity_poly.type
_entity_poly.pdbx_seq_one_letter_code
_entity_poly.pdbx_strand_id
1 'polypeptide(L)'
;MMSEDLLKQLGSYKAQLQQVEAALSTDPDNEDLLKLQKDLSEVIDLTKDLLTSQPSEGTASANSSDAAPLKHRWSVGDRCMTVWSQDGQVYEAEIEEIDGENGTAAITFSGYGNAEVVPLQNLKPAEEGKHSEDDGKSKSRKEQIADQREYKKKKAQKKVLRMKELEQEREDQKSKWQSFNNKAYNKNKKGQVKRSIFASPESVNGKVGVGTCGIADKPMTTYHDTSKYNVRHLMPQ
;
A
#
# COMPACT_ATOMS: atom_id res chain seq x y z
N MET A 1 -31.63 8.71 -9.48
CA MET A 1 -31.35 7.26 -9.58
C MET A 1 -30.18 6.82 -8.70
N MET A 2 -28.91 7.16 -8.99
CA MET A 2 -27.79 6.71 -8.12
C MET A 2 -27.82 7.29 -6.69
N SER A 3 -28.31 8.51 -6.50
CA SER A 3 -28.51 9.14 -5.18
C SER A 3 -29.61 8.45 -4.36
N GLU A 4 -30.70 8.03 -5.01
CA GLU A 4 -31.81 7.32 -4.36
C GLU A 4 -31.41 5.92 -3.90
N ASP A 5 -30.60 5.22 -4.70
CA ASP A 5 -30.05 3.92 -4.33
C ASP A 5 -29.09 4.04 -3.14
N LEU A 6 -28.24 5.06 -3.14
CA LEU A 6 -27.31 5.34 -2.04
C LEU A 6 -28.06 5.67 -0.73
N LEU A 7 -29.15 6.43 -0.81
CA LEU A 7 -30.03 6.71 0.33
C LEU A 7 -30.69 5.45 0.92
N LYS A 8 -31.15 4.53 0.06
CA LYS A 8 -31.71 3.24 0.49
C LYS A 8 -30.65 2.36 1.16
N GLN A 9 -29.43 2.35 0.62
CA GLN A 9 -28.30 1.64 1.21
C GLN A 9 -27.94 2.23 2.59
N LEU A 10 -27.87 3.56 2.70
CA LEU A 10 -27.63 4.27 3.97
C LEU A 10 -28.68 3.86 5.02
N GLY A 11 -29.96 3.86 4.64
CA GLY A 11 -31.05 3.42 5.53
C GLY A 11 -30.87 1.98 6.01
N SER A 12 -30.43 1.09 5.12
CA SER A 12 -30.18 -0.32 5.42
C SER A 12 -29.00 -0.49 6.39
N TYR A 13 -27.89 0.21 6.17
CA TYR A 13 -26.72 0.18 7.06
C TYR A 13 -27.03 0.75 8.45
N LYS A 14 -27.84 1.81 8.53
CA LYS A 14 -28.32 2.34 9.82
C LYS A 14 -29.15 1.32 10.60
N ALA A 15 -30.05 0.61 9.92
CA ALA A 15 -30.86 -0.43 10.56
C ALA A 15 -30.00 -1.60 11.07
N GLN A 16 -28.98 -2.01 10.30
CA GLN A 16 -28.01 -3.02 10.72
C GLN A 16 -27.19 -2.56 11.94
N LEU A 17 -26.72 -1.32 11.94
CA LEU A 17 -25.97 -0.75 13.06
C LEU A 17 -26.82 -0.75 14.34
N GLN A 18 -28.10 -0.36 14.25
CA GLN A 18 -29.02 -0.40 15.39
C GLN A 18 -29.21 -1.82 15.94
N GLN A 19 -29.27 -2.84 15.07
CA GLN A 19 -29.38 -4.23 15.50
C GLN A 19 -28.10 -4.71 16.20
N VAL A 20 -26.93 -4.30 15.72
CA VAL A 20 -25.64 -4.60 16.34
C VAL A 20 -25.52 -3.90 17.69
N GLU A 21 -25.97 -2.65 17.81
CA GLU A 21 -26.02 -1.91 19.08
C GLU A 21 -26.96 -2.55 20.10
N ALA A 22 -28.12 -3.05 19.67
CA ALA A 22 -29.03 -3.80 20.53
C ALA A 22 -28.41 -5.12 21.03
N ALA A 23 -27.65 -5.81 20.16
CA ALA A 23 -26.91 -7.01 20.55
C ALA A 23 -25.76 -6.68 21.52
N LEU A 24 -25.03 -5.59 21.29
CA LEU A 24 -23.99 -5.08 22.20
C LEU A 24 -24.55 -4.62 23.55
N SER A 25 -25.80 -4.15 23.60
CA SER A 25 -26.45 -3.85 24.87
C SER A 25 -26.74 -5.09 25.71
N THR A 26 -26.80 -6.27 25.08
CA THR A 26 -26.99 -7.55 25.78
C THR A 26 -25.64 -8.18 26.12
N ASP A 27 -24.68 -8.15 25.18
CA ASP A 27 -23.33 -8.70 25.32
C ASP A 27 -22.25 -7.64 24.96
N PRO A 28 -21.90 -6.74 25.91
CA PRO A 28 -21.02 -5.60 25.64
C PRO A 28 -19.55 -5.99 25.39
N ASP A 29 -19.12 -7.16 25.86
CA ASP A 29 -17.72 -7.63 25.74
C ASP A 29 -17.47 -8.42 24.44
N ASN A 30 -18.44 -8.49 23.53
CA ASN A 30 -18.29 -9.20 22.26
C ASN A 30 -17.44 -8.38 21.27
N GLU A 31 -16.15 -8.72 21.17
CA GLU A 31 -15.18 -8.05 20.30
C GLU A 31 -15.60 -8.03 18.82
N ASP A 32 -16.27 -9.09 18.33
CA ASP A 32 -16.72 -9.17 16.94
C ASP A 32 -17.84 -8.16 16.64
N LEU A 33 -18.77 -7.97 17.59
CA LEU A 33 -19.84 -6.99 17.46
C LEU A 33 -19.32 -5.55 17.57
N LEU A 34 -18.33 -5.30 18.43
CA LEU A 34 -17.67 -3.99 18.54
C LEU A 34 -16.95 -3.63 17.24
N LYS A 35 -16.24 -4.60 16.64
CA LYS A 35 -15.60 -4.42 15.34
C LYS A 35 -16.63 -4.15 14.25
N LEU A 36 -17.72 -4.91 14.22
CA LEU A 36 -18.78 -4.73 13.23
C LEU A 36 -19.49 -3.38 13.37
N GLN A 37 -19.73 -2.91 14.61
CA GLN A 37 -20.29 -1.58 14.88
C GLN A 37 -19.39 -0.49 14.30
N LYS A 38 -18.07 -0.57 14.55
CA LYS A 38 -17.08 0.37 14.01
C LYS A 38 -17.06 0.34 12.48
N ASP A 39 -16.95 -0.85 11.88
CA ASP A 39 -16.90 -1.02 10.42
C ASP A 39 -18.19 -0.47 9.76
N LEU A 40 -19.37 -0.72 10.34
CA LEU A 40 -20.66 -0.18 9.84
C LEU A 40 -20.76 1.35 9.99
N SER A 41 -20.25 1.91 11.09
CA SER A 41 -20.23 3.36 11.29
C SER A 41 -19.38 4.07 10.23
N GLU A 42 -18.21 3.52 9.90
CA GLU A 42 -17.32 4.05 8.86
C GLU A 42 -17.98 3.99 7.48
N VAL A 43 -18.67 2.89 7.15
CA VAL A 43 -19.42 2.76 5.88
C VAL A 43 -20.54 3.80 5.78
N ILE A 44 -21.28 4.05 6.87
CA ILE A 44 -22.35 5.04 6.90
C ILE A 44 -21.80 6.44 6.65
N ASP A 45 -20.67 6.79 7.26
CA ASP A 45 -20.08 8.12 7.12
C ASP A 45 -19.51 8.35 5.72
N LEU A 46 -18.79 7.37 5.16
CA LEU A 46 -18.37 7.42 3.75
C LEU A 46 -19.56 7.56 2.79
N THR A 47 -20.67 6.88 3.08
CA THR A 47 -21.91 6.96 2.29
C THR A 47 -22.56 8.34 2.38
N LYS A 48 -22.59 8.95 3.58
CA LYS A 48 -23.09 10.32 3.79
C LYS A 48 -22.21 11.36 3.08
N ASP A 49 -20.89 11.19 3.14
CA ASP A 49 -19.94 12.07 2.46
C ASP A 49 -20.10 11.97 0.95
N LEU A 50 -20.28 10.76 0.42
CA LEU A 50 -20.53 10.54 -1.01
C LEU A 50 -21.86 11.16 -1.47
N LEU A 51 -22.87 11.16 -0.60
CA LEU A 51 -24.15 11.83 -0.86
C LEU A 51 -24.04 13.37 -0.77
N THR A 52 -23.25 13.87 0.17
CA THR A 52 -22.96 15.31 0.38
C THR A 52 -22.09 15.90 -0.73
N SER A 53 -21.18 15.11 -1.28
CA SER A 53 -20.25 15.52 -2.35
C SER A 53 -20.86 15.42 -3.75
N GLN A 54 -22.10 14.94 -3.90
CA GLN A 54 -22.84 15.12 -5.16
C GLN A 54 -23.33 16.58 -5.28
N PRO A 55 -22.95 17.32 -6.33
CA PRO A 55 -23.43 18.67 -6.55
C PRO A 55 -24.90 18.61 -7.01
N SER A 56 -25.83 18.86 -6.08
CA SER A 56 -27.21 19.24 -6.41
C SER A 56 -27.34 20.75 -6.28
N GLU A 57 -27.66 21.39 -7.40
CA GLU A 57 -28.03 22.80 -7.48
C GLU A 57 -29.13 23.17 -6.47
N GLY A 58 -29.00 24.34 -5.83
CA GLY A 58 -30.16 25.16 -5.44
C GLY A 58 -30.49 25.35 -3.96
N THR A 59 -29.88 26.38 -3.37
CA THR A 59 -30.49 27.47 -2.55
C THR A 59 -30.89 27.32 -1.06
N ALA A 60 -30.44 28.37 -0.31
CA ALA A 60 -31.00 29.02 0.91
C ALA A 60 -30.65 28.40 2.29
N SER A 61 -30.25 29.13 3.35
CA SER A 61 -30.05 30.56 3.60
C SER A 61 -29.32 30.77 4.95
N ALA A 62 -28.44 31.77 4.99
CA ALA A 62 -28.14 32.75 6.03
C ALA A 62 -27.93 32.39 7.54
N ASN A 63 -26.76 32.86 8.00
CA ASN A 63 -26.43 33.51 9.29
C ASN A 63 -26.10 32.69 10.54
N SER A 64 -24.79 32.65 10.86
CA SER A 64 -24.30 33.26 12.11
C SER A 64 -22.84 33.70 11.98
N SER A 65 -22.63 34.97 12.31
CA SER A 65 -21.36 35.65 12.53
C SER A 65 -20.75 35.26 13.88
N ASP A 66 -19.45 34.92 13.91
CA ASP A 66 -18.39 35.70 14.60
C ASP A 66 -17.12 34.84 14.81
N ALA A 67 -15.97 35.53 14.90
CA ALA A 67 -14.58 35.09 15.05
C ALA A 67 -13.84 34.71 13.74
N ALA A 68 -13.04 35.66 13.26
CA ALA A 68 -12.11 35.54 12.13
C ALA A 68 -11.11 34.37 12.27
N PRO A 69 -10.64 33.85 11.13
CA PRO A 69 -9.35 34.31 10.63
C PRO A 69 -9.57 35.04 9.31
N LEU A 70 -8.68 35.97 8.97
CA LEU A 70 -8.76 36.80 7.77
C LEU A 70 -8.91 35.89 6.53
N LYS A 71 -10.15 35.73 6.07
CA LYS A 71 -10.48 35.04 4.82
C LYS A 71 -9.92 35.96 3.74
N HIS A 72 -8.70 35.69 3.30
CA HIS A 72 -8.14 36.41 2.17
C HIS A 72 -9.15 36.29 1.03
N ARG A 73 -9.65 37.43 0.57
CA ARG A 73 -10.56 37.48 -0.55
C ARG A 73 -9.71 37.36 -1.80
N TRP A 74 -9.48 36.13 -2.23
CA TRP A 74 -8.73 35.81 -3.43
C TRP A 74 -9.34 36.51 -4.64
N SER A 75 -8.47 37.10 -5.45
CA SER A 75 -8.78 37.73 -6.74
C SER A 75 -7.95 37.08 -7.85
N VAL A 76 -8.44 37.14 -9.09
CA VAL A 76 -7.67 36.69 -10.25
C VAL A 76 -6.39 37.53 -10.36
N GLY A 77 -5.26 36.85 -10.53
CA GLY A 77 -3.91 37.42 -10.53
C GLY A 77 -3.23 37.41 -9.15
N ASP A 78 -3.92 37.01 -8.08
CA ASP A 78 -3.29 36.93 -6.75
C ASP A 78 -2.28 35.77 -6.71
N ARG A 79 -1.11 36.04 -6.12
CA ARG A 79 -0.11 35.03 -5.83
C ARG A 79 -0.48 34.26 -4.56
N CYS A 80 -0.41 32.94 -4.64
CA CYS A 80 -0.79 32.04 -3.58
C CYS A 80 0.21 30.88 -3.45
N MET A 81 0.12 30.16 -2.34
CA MET A 81 0.83 28.91 -2.13
C MET A 81 -0.17 27.77 -1.99
N THR A 82 0.07 26.66 -2.69
CA THR A 82 -0.78 25.47 -2.59
C THR A 82 0.01 24.18 -2.68
N VAL A 83 -0.61 23.08 -2.24
CA VAL A 83 -0.07 21.73 -2.35
C VAL A 83 -0.25 21.21 -3.78
N TRP A 84 0.83 20.73 -4.40
CA TRP A 84 0.77 20.04 -5.69
C TRP A 84 0.34 18.58 -5.51
N SER A 85 -0.67 18.13 -6.26
CA SER A 85 -1.28 16.80 -6.07
C SER A 85 -0.35 15.61 -6.36
N GLN A 86 0.72 15.81 -7.14
CA GLN A 86 1.65 14.74 -7.50
C GLN A 86 2.60 14.33 -6.37
N ASP A 87 3.04 15.29 -5.54
CA ASP A 87 4.06 15.06 -4.52
C ASP A 87 3.67 15.51 -3.11
N GLY A 88 2.53 16.20 -2.97
CA GLY A 88 2.04 16.72 -1.70
C GLY A 88 2.87 17.88 -1.14
N GLN A 89 3.78 18.48 -1.92
CA GLN A 89 4.59 19.62 -1.50
C GLN A 89 3.92 20.94 -1.85
N VAL A 90 4.22 21.98 -1.07
CA VAL A 90 3.65 23.33 -1.28
C VAL A 90 4.52 24.11 -2.26
N TYR A 91 3.90 24.64 -3.31
CA TYR A 91 4.55 25.48 -4.33
C TYR A 91 3.82 26.81 -4.51
N GLU A 92 4.53 27.78 -5.04
CA GLU A 92 3.99 29.08 -5.45
C GLU A 92 3.18 28.93 -6.73
N ALA A 93 2.04 29.60 -6.77
CA ALA A 93 1.13 29.62 -7.91
C ALA A 93 0.43 30.98 -8.03
N GLU A 94 -0.11 31.26 -9.20
CA GLU A 94 -0.91 32.45 -9.50
C GLU A 94 -2.34 32.03 -9.82
N ILE A 95 -3.32 32.76 -9.29
CA ILE A 95 -4.73 32.49 -9.54
C ILE A 95 -5.10 32.99 -10.94
N GLU A 96 -5.54 32.09 -11.81
CA GLU A 96 -5.94 32.39 -13.18
C GLU A 96 -7.45 32.62 -13.31
N GLU A 97 -8.25 31.83 -12.58
CA GLU A 97 -9.71 31.94 -12.59
C GLU A 97 -10.28 31.55 -11.22
N ILE A 98 -11.38 32.19 -10.81
CA ILE A 98 -12.07 31.88 -9.55
C ILE A 98 -13.52 31.54 -9.85
N ASP A 99 -13.89 30.30 -9.51
CA ASP A 99 -15.27 29.85 -9.49
C ASP A 99 -15.89 30.15 -8.13
N GLY A 100 -16.50 31.33 -8.01
CA GLY A 100 -17.18 31.76 -6.79
C GLY A 100 -18.35 30.86 -6.38
N GLU A 101 -18.97 30.15 -7.32
CA GLU A 101 -20.08 29.22 -7.08
C GLU A 101 -19.60 27.90 -6.47
N ASN A 102 -18.49 27.36 -6.96
CA ASN A 102 -17.91 26.10 -6.50
C ASN A 102 -16.92 26.29 -5.33
N GLY A 103 -16.51 27.52 -5.06
CA GLY A 103 -15.47 27.81 -4.07
C GLY A 103 -14.09 27.29 -4.45
N THR A 104 -13.83 27.15 -5.75
CA THR A 104 -12.57 26.65 -6.33
C THR A 104 -11.88 27.74 -7.13
N ALA A 105 -10.56 27.63 -7.29
CA ALA A 105 -9.78 28.47 -8.18
C ALA A 105 -8.92 27.61 -9.10
N ALA A 106 -8.86 27.99 -10.37
CA ALA A 106 -7.83 27.51 -11.27
C ALA A 106 -6.56 28.32 -11.03
N ILE A 107 -5.48 27.64 -10.70
CA ILE A 107 -4.19 28.25 -10.41
C ILE A 107 -3.12 27.70 -11.35
N THR A 108 -2.11 28.49 -11.66
CA THR A 108 -0.97 28.06 -12.47
C THR A 108 0.32 28.12 -11.64
N PHE A 109 1.02 26.97 -11.52
CA PHE A 109 2.24 26.87 -10.73
C PHE A 109 3.41 27.63 -11.37
N SER A 110 4.06 28.48 -10.58
CA SER A 110 5.19 29.29 -11.00
C SER A 110 6.40 28.40 -11.34
N GLY A 111 6.96 28.57 -12.54
CA GLY A 111 8.16 27.86 -13.01
C GLY A 111 7.91 26.60 -13.85
N TYR A 112 6.72 26.01 -13.79
CA TYR A 112 6.35 24.83 -14.59
C TYR A 112 5.21 25.10 -15.58
N GLY A 113 4.35 26.10 -15.30
CA GLY A 113 3.23 26.45 -16.18
C GLY A 113 2.09 25.43 -16.18
N ASN A 114 2.07 24.52 -15.20
CA ASN A 114 0.98 23.59 -15.03
C ASN A 114 -0.18 24.27 -14.30
N ALA A 115 -1.39 24.15 -14.85
CA ALA A 115 -2.61 24.63 -14.21
C ALA A 115 -3.30 23.50 -13.42
N GLU A 116 -3.84 23.83 -12.24
CA GLU A 116 -4.57 22.91 -11.38
C GLU A 116 -5.77 23.61 -10.73
N VAL A 117 -6.89 22.91 -10.60
CA VAL A 117 -8.09 23.42 -9.93
C VAL A 117 -8.02 23.02 -8.45
N VAL A 118 -7.98 24.01 -7.57
CA VAL A 118 -7.80 23.82 -6.13
C VAL A 118 -8.91 24.55 -5.36
N PRO A 119 -9.46 23.95 -4.29
CA PRO A 119 -10.39 24.65 -3.39
C PRO A 119 -9.75 25.91 -2.78
N LEU A 120 -10.49 27.02 -2.72
CA LEU A 120 -10.02 28.30 -2.16
C LEU A 120 -9.55 28.17 -0.70
N GLN A 121 -10.10 27.21 0.04
CA GLN A 121 -9.71 26.86 1.42
C GLN A 121 -8.31 26.24 1.54
N ASN A 122 -7.79 25.65 0.46
CA ASN A 122 -6.46 25.03 0.43
C ASN A 122 -5.37 26.03 0.02
N LEU A 123 -5.77 27.19 -0.52
CA LEU A 123 -4.84 28.26 -0.89
C LEU A 123 -4.36 28.99 0.37
N LYS A 124 -3.05 29.18 0.44
CA LYS A 124 -2.39 29.97 1.47
C LYS A 124 -1.92 31.30 0.87
N PRO A 125 -1.98 32.42 1.61
CA PRO A 125 -1.39 33.68 1.18
C PRO A 125 0.07 33.45 0.79
N ALA A 126 0.52 34.06 -0.31
CA ALA A 126 1.94 34.11 -0.59
C ALA A 126 2.61 34.84 0.58
N GLU A 127 3.59 34.21 1.23
CA GLU A 127 4.42 34.87 2.23
C GLU A 127 5.19 35.99 1.52
N GLU A 128 4.64 37.21 1.49
CA GLU A 128 5.40 38.44 1.21
C GLU A 128 6.24 38.79 2.45
N GLY A 129 7.03 37.82 2.89
CA GLY A 129 8.18 38.06 3.73
C GLY A 129 9.23 38.70 2.84
N LYS A 130 9.46 40.00 3.04
CA LYS A 130 10.69 40.70 2.68
C LYS A 130 11.86 39.72 2.69
N HIS A 131 12.35 39.33 1.53
CA HIS A 131 13.77 39.01 1.44
C HIS A 131 14.44 40.36 1.66
N SER A 132 14.71 40.66 2.94
CA SER A 132 15.71 41.63 3.29
C SER A 132 16.95 41.27 2.48
N GLU A 133 17.52 42.27 1.83
CA GLU A 133 18.93 42.23 1.48
C GLU A 133 19.69 42.00 2.79
N ASP A 134 20.04 40.74 3.08
CA ASP A 134 21.12 40.40 4.00
C ASP A 134 21.81 39.11 3.53
N ASP A 135 23.13 39.21 3.52
CA ASP A 135 24.13 38.30 2.99
C ASP A 135 23.90 36.81 3.30
N GLY A 136 23.61 36.03 2.25
CA GLY A 136 23.42 34.59 2.37
C GLY A 136 23.75 33.82 1.09
N LYS A 137 24.89 34.12 0.48
CA LYS A 137 25.62 33.32 -0.54
C LYS A 137 24.73 32.29 -1.27
N SER A 138 24.03 32.74 -2.32
CA SER A 138 23.24 31.86 -3.17
C SER A 138 24.13 30.74 -3.70
N LYS A 139 24.00 29.54 -3.13
CA LYS A 139 24.70 28.35 -3.63
C LYS A 139 24.42 28.24 -5.12
N SER A 140 25.50 28.30 -5.90
CA SER A 140 25.43 28.25 -7.36
C SER A 140 24.57 27.06 -7.78
N ARG A 141 23.80 27.18 -8.87
CA ARG A 141 23.03 26.06 -9.48
C ARG A 141 23.87 24.77 -9.61
N LYS A 142 25.20 24.91 -9.76
CA LYS A 142 26.19 23.82 -9.79
C LYS A 142 26.36 23.10 -8.43
N GLU A 143 26.29 23.82 -7.33
CA GLU A 143 26.41 23.30 -5.95
C GLU A 143 25.12 22.60 -5.52
N GLN A 144 23.95 23.12 -5.89
CA GLN A 144 22.67 22.44 -5.64
C GLN A 144 22.57 21.10 -6.36
N ILE A 145 23.11 21.01 -7.59
CA ILE A 145 23.21 19.74 -8.34
C ILE A 145 24.20 18.77 -7.67
N ALA A 146 25.29 19.28 -7.10
CA ALA A 146 26.27 18.47 -6.38
C ALA A 146 25.69 17.91 -5.07
N ASP A 147 25.02 18.74 -4.27
CA ASP A 147 24.35 18.35 -3.03
C ASP A 147 23.26 17.28 -3.29
N GLN A 148 22.47 17.43 -4.37
CA GLN A 148 21.51 16.38 -4.78
C GLN A 148 22.18 15.06 -5.18
N ARG A 149 23.30 15.12 -5.92
CA ARG A 149 24.06 13.90 -6.32
C ARG A 149 24.69 13.22 -5.12
N GLU A 150 25.24 13.98 -4.18
CA GLU A 150 25.83 13.46 -2.95
C GLU A 150 24.78 12.85 -2.03
N TYR A 151 23.62 13.50 -1.88
CA TYR A 151 22.48 12.96 -1.16
C TYR A 151 22.00 11.62 -1.76
N LYS A 152 21.83 11.57 -3.09
CA LYS A 152 21.47 10.33 -3.80
C LYS A 152 22.52 9.23 -3.62
N LYS A 153 23.82 9.58 -3.67
CA LYS A 153 24.93 8.64 -3.46
C LYS A 153 24.93 8.09 -2.02
N LYS A 154 24.74 8.95 -1.01
CA LYS A 154 24.68 8.55 0.41
C LYS A 154 23.48 7.63 0.68
N LYS A 155 22.32 7.91 0.08
CA LYS A 155 21.12 7.06 0.17
C LYS A 155 21.35 5.69 -0.49
N ALA A 156 21.97 5.66 -1.67
CA ALA A 156 22.31 4.41 -2.35
C ALA A 156 23.31 3.57 -1.55
N GLN A 157 24.37 4.19 -1.01
CA GLN A 157 25.36 3.51 -0.16
C GLN A 157 24.73 2.92 1.10
N LYS A 158 23.86 3.67 1.79
CA LYS A 158 23.15 3.16 2.97
C LYS A 158 22.26 1.96 2.63
N LYS A 159 21.61 1.97 1.46
CA LYS A 159 20.81 0.82 0.98
C LYS A 159 21.69 -0.39 0.68
N VAL A 160 22.83 -0.21 0.02
CA VAL A 160 23.78 -1.30 -0.28
C VAL A 160 24.35 -1.90 1.01
N LEU A 161 24.70 -1.07 2.00
CA LEU A 161 25.17 -1.54 3.31
C LEU A 161 24.11 -2.37 4.02
N ARG A 162 22.86 -1.88 4.08
CA ARG A 162 21.74 -2.63 4.68
C ARG A 162 21.48 -3.96 3.97
N MET A 163 21.55 -3.98 2.63
CA MET A 163 21.38 -5.22 1.85
C MET A 163 22.52 -6.20 2.12
N LYS A 164 23.76 -5.70 2.22
CA LYS A 164 24.94 -6.53 2.52
C LYS A 164 24.88 -7.12 3.94
N GLU A 165 24.42 -6.34 4.91
CA GLU A 165 24.21 -6.79 6.29
C GLU A 165 23.17 -7.92 6.35
N LEU A 166 22.01 -7.73 5.70
CA LEU A 166 20.99 -8.78 5.56
C LEU A 166 21.52 -10.04 4.85
N GLU A 167 22.36 -9.88 3.82
CA GLU A 167 22.98 -11.02 3.14
C GLU A 167 24.00 -11.75 4.02
N GLN A 168 24.78 -11.00 4.81
CA GLN A 168 25.72 -11.57 5.75
C GLN A 168 25.01 -12.34 6.87
N GLU A 169 23.93 -11.79 7.43
CA GLU A 169 23.08 -12.51 8.39
C GLU A 169 22.54 -13.82 7.79
N ARG A 170 22.07 -13.78 6.55
CA ARG A 170 21.60 -14.98 5.85
C ARG A 170 22.72 -16.02 5.68
N GLU A 171 23.93 -15.60 5.30
CA GLU A 171 25.06 -16.51 5.13
C GLU A 171 25.57 -17.05 6.47
N ASP A 172 25.54 -16.25 7.53
CA ASP A 172 25.86 -16.67 8.90
C ASP A 172 24.85 -17.69 9.42
N GLN A 173 23.55 -17.48 9.16
CA GLN A 173 22.51 -18.47 9.49
C GLN A 173 22.68 -19.76 8.70
N LYS A 174 23.03 -19.66 7.40
CA LYS A 174 23.35 -20.82 6.56
C LYS A 174 24.59 -21.56 7.07
N SER A 175 25.66 -20.85 7.41
CA SER A 175 26.90 -21.42 7.96
C SER A 175 26.65 -22.08 9.33
N LYS A 176 25.87 -21.42 10.19
CA LYS A 176 25.44 -21.96 11.49
C LYS A 176 24.61 -23.22 11.32
N TRP A 177 23.69 -23.25 10.37
CA TRP A 177 22.91 -24.45 10.03
C TRP A 177 23.79 -25.57 9.43
N GLN A 178 24.73 -25.24 8.54
CA GLN A 178 25.68 -26.19 7.99
C GLN A 178 26.59 -26.79 9.08
N SER A 179 27.05 -25.99 10.04
CA SER A 179 27.84 -26.47 11.16
C SER A 179 27.03 -27.36 12.11
N PHE A 180 25.74 -27.06 12.32
CA PHE A 180 24.81 -27.94 13.04
C PHE A 180 24.64 -29.28 12.31
N ASN A 181 24.44 -29.24 10.99
CA ASN A 181 24.31 -30.45 10.16
C ASN A 181 25.60 -31.30 10.14
N ASN A 182 26.77 -30.67 9.97
CA ASN A 182 28.06 -31.37 10.00
C ASN A 182 28.38 -31.94 11.38
N LYS A 183 28.02 -31.24 12.45
CA LYS A 183 28.17 -31.72 13.83
C LYS A 183 27.25 -32.90 14.14
N ALA A 184 26.07 -32.94 13.54
CA ALA A 184 25.16 -34.09 13.59
C ALA A 184 25.69 -35.29 12.80
N TYR A 185 26.28 -35.08 11.62
CA TYR A 185 26.81 -36.15 10.77
C TYR A 185 28.15 -36.74 11.26
N ASN A 186 29.02 -35.95 11.88
CA ASN A 186 30.35 -36.44 12.31
C ASN A 186 30.35 -37.27 13.59
N LYS A 187 29.25 -37.30 14.35
CA LYS A 187 29.25 -37.94 15.67
C LYS A 187 28.76 -39.38 15.74
N ASN A 188 28.20 -39.97 14.68
CA ASN A 188 28.01 -41.42 14.53
C ASN A 188 27.22 -41.69 13.25
N LYS A 189 27.83 -42.41 12.29
CA LYS A 189 27.24 -43.48 11.45
C LYS A 189 27.88 -43.55 10.07
N LYS A 190 28.65 -44.62 9.88
CA LYS A 190 28.99 -45.21 8.59
C LYS A 190 27.66 -45.59 7.89
N GLY A 191 27.25 -44.89 6.82
CA GLY A 191 26.19 -45.37 5.91
C GLY A 191 24.95 -44.48 5.63
N GLN A 192 24.97 -43.15 5.76
CA GLN A 192 23.84 -42.30 5.32
C GLN A 192 24.15 -41.41 4.10
N VAL A 193 23.12 -41.23 3.27
CA VAL A 193 23.14 -40.76 1.87
C VAL A 193 23.55 -39.29 1.74
N LYS A 194 24.50 -39.02 0.83
CA LYS A 194 25.25 -37.75 0.66
C LYS A 194 24.45 -36.52 0.19
N ARG A 195 23.14 -36.59 -0.08
CA ARG A 195 22.32 -35.42 -0.48
C ARG A 195 20.85 -35.60 -0.10
N SER A 196 20.23 -34.55 0.42
CA SER A 196 18.81 -34.55 0.80
C SER A 196 17.92 -34.73 -0.44
N ILE A 197 16.92 -35.60 -0.35
CA ILE A 197 15.90 -35.81 -1.40
C ILE A 197 15.00 -34.58 -1.61
N PHE A 198 15.10 -33.58 -0.73
CA PHE A 198 14.38 -32.30 -0.81
C PHE A 198 15.30 -31.12 -1.15
N ALA A 199 16.57 -31.37 -1.49
CA ALA A 199 17.48 -30.30 -1.91
C ALA A 199 17.03 -29.74 -3.26
N SER A 200 16.95 -28.41 -3.35
CA SER A 200 16.70 -27.74 -4.62
C SER A 200 17.76 -28.14 -5.64
N PRO A 201 17.36 -28.69 -6.80
CA PRO A 201 18.30 -29.08 -7.84
C PRO A 201 19.04 -27.85 -8.39
N GLU A 202 20.31 -28.03 -8.74
CA GLU A 202 21.19 -26.96 -9.25
C GLU A 202 20.88 -26.57 -10.72
N SER A 203 19.89 -27.23 -11.34
CA SER A 203 19.47 -27.00 -12.73
C SER A 203 18.11 -26.32 -12.80
N VAL A 204 18.00 -25.33 -13.68
CA VAL A 204 16.80 -24.51 -13.99
C VAL A 204 15.55 -25.34 -14.33
N ASN A 205 15.69 -26.59 -14.76
CA ASN A 205 14.55 -27.47 -15.08
C ASN A 205 14.18 -28.47 -13.97
N GLY A 206 14.85 -28.44 -12.82
CA GLY A 206 14.64 -29.43 -11.77
C GLY A 206 13.36 -29.17 -10.94
N LYS A 207 12.37 -30.06 -11.04
CA LYS A 207 11.16 -30.04 -10.21
C LYS A 207 11.33 -30.93 -8.98
N VAL A 208 11.00 -30.40 -7.80
CA VAL A 208 10.86 -31.16 -6.56
C VAL A 208 9.42 -31.64 -6.42
N GLY A 209 9.21 -32.95 -6.31
CA GLY A 209 7.88 -33.55 -6.22
C GLY A 209 7.87 -34.78 -5.32
N VAL A 210 6.81 -34.90 -4.51
CA VAL A 210 6.56 -36.04 -3.62
C VAL A 210 6.41 -37.30 -4.46
N GLY A 211 7.36 -38.24 -4.30
CA GLY A 211 7.36 -39.54 -4.99
C GLY A 211 8.66 -39.89 -5.71
N THR A 212 9.56 -38.93 -5.95
CA THR A 212 10.83 -39.20 -6.63
C THR A 212 11.97 -39.38 -5.62
N CYS A 213 12.04 -40.56 -5.01
CA CYS A 213 13.27 -40.96 -4.32
C CYS A 213 14.38 -41.16 -5.37
N GLY A 214 15.09 -40.08 -5.72
CA GLY A 214 16.46 -40.12 -6.24
C GLY A 214 16.71 -40.82 -7.58
N ILE A 215 15.71 -41.09 -8.41
CA ILE A 215 15.88 -41.77 -9.69
C ILE A 215 15.32 -40.86 -10.79
N ALA A 216 16.13 -39.91 -11.24
CA ALA A 216 15.72 -38.91 -12.23
C ALA A 216 15.51 -39.49 -13.65
N ASP A 217 16.00 -40.70 -13.95
CA ASP A 217 16.09 -41.20 -15.32
C ASP A 217 15.51 -42.60 -15.57
N LYS A 218 14.76 -43.19 -14.62
CA LYS A 218 14.06 -44.47 -14.88
C LYS A 218 12.56 -44.23 -15.06
N PRO A 219 11.94 -44.77 -16.12
CA PRO A 219 10.49 -44.73 -16.25
C PRO A 219 9.84 -45.48 -15.08
N MET A 220 8.67 -45.00 -14.67
CA MET A 220 7.83 -45.62 -13.64
C MET A 220 7.60 -47.11 -13.95
N THR A 221 7.64 -47.97 -12.92
CA THR A 221 7.61 -49.44 -13.07
C THR A 221 6.52 -49.89 -14.04
N THR A 222 6.91 -50.61 -15.09
CA THR A 222 5.97 -51.21 -16.04
C THR A 222 5.26 -52.39 -15.38
N TYR A 223 3.93 -52.35 -15.35
CA TYR A 223 3.09 -53.46 -14.93
C TYR A 223 3.36 -54.68 -15.83
N HIS A 224 3.66 -55.83 -15.25
CA HIS A 224 3.74 -57.09 -15.98
C HIS A 224 2.58 -57.96 -15.51
N ASP A 225 1.62 -58.15 -16.42
CA ASP A 225 0.44 -58.97 -16.17
C ASP A 225 0.88 -60.43 -15.89
N THR A 226 0.50 -60.94 -14.71
CA THR A 226 0.79 -62.30 -14.25
C THR A 226 -0.31 -63.30 -14.59
N SER A 227 -1.25 -62.95 -15.49
CA SER A 227 -2.38 -63.79 -15.92
C SER A 227 -2.00 -65.17 -16.53
N LYS A 228 -0.71 -65.45 -16.72
CA LYS A 228 -0.16 -66.68 -17.32
C LYS A 228 0.00 -67.88 -16.36
N TYR A 229 -0.43 -67.80 -15.09
CA TYR A 229 -0.23 -68.89 -14.11
C TYR A 229 -1.48 -69.50 -13.44
N ASN A 230 -2.70 -69.24 -13.91
CA ASN A 230 -3.89 -69.93 -13.37
C ASN A 230 -4.51 -70.87 -14.40
N VAL A 231 -3.82 -71.99 -14.65
CA VAL A 231 -4.42 -73.17 -15.29
C VAL A 231 -4.42 -74.32 -14.28
N ARG A 232 -5.58 -74.97 -14.14
CA ARG A 232 -5.91 -76.22 -13.42
C ARG A 232 -6.28 -76.00 -11.93
N HIS A 233 -7.45 -76.43 -11.45
CA HIS A 233 -7.97 -77.79 -11.59
C HIS A 233 -9.51 -77.83 -11.57
N LEU A 234 -10.12 -78.42 -12.60
CA LEU A 234 -11.46 -79.01 -12.51
C LEU A 234 -11.35 -80.30 -11.68
N MET A 235 -12.30 -80.53 -10.77
CA MET A 235 -12.70 -81.89 -10.39
C MET A 235 -14.24 -81.96 -10.35
N PRO A 236 -14.85 -83.02 -10.93
CA PRO A 236 -16.29 -83.18 -11.05
C PRO A 236 -16.90 -83.84 -9.80
N GLN A 237 -18.20 -83.60 -9.58
CA GLN A 237 -19.10 -84.44 -8.78
C GLN A 237 -20.17 -85.00 -9.72
#